data_AF-A0A3C0ZT17-F1
#
_entry.id   AF-A0A3C0ZT17-F1
#
_cell.length_a   1.000
_cell.length_b   1.000
_cell.length_c   1.000
_cell.angle_alpha   90.00
_cell.angle_beta   90.00
_cell.angle_gamma   90.00
#
_symmetry.space_group_name_H-M   'P 1'
#
loop_
_entity.id
_entity.type
_entity.pdbx_description
1 polymer ?
#
loop_
_entity_poly.entity_id
_entity_poly.type
_entity_poly.pdbx_seq_one_letter_code
_entity_poly.pdbx_strand_id
1 'polypeptide(L)'
;MLETEAMVRASAAYGTIVTELKDLSKSYKEARMAMDVGRIFYAGRKILSYNELGIGRLIYQLPVNLCSMFLHEIFGEYDPSLIDQETLATIQT
;
A
#
# COMPACT_ATOMS: atom_id res chain seq x y z
N MET A 1 8.83 -17.50 15.98
CA MET A 1 9.73 -18.50 15.36
C MET A 1 10.33 -17.98 14.06
N LEU A 2 9.56 -17.70 12.99
CA LEU A 2 10.13 -17.31 11.69
C LEU A 2 11.17 -16.17 11.72
N GLU A 3 10.87 -15.05 12.39
CA GLU A 3 11.82 -13.92 12.44
C GLU A 3 13.07 -14.22 13.28
N THR A 4 12.90 -14.98 14.36
CA THR A 4 13.96 -15.26 15.34
C THR A 4 14.88 -16.39 14.88
N GLU A 5 14.35 -17.39 14.20
CA GLU A 5 15.10 -18.58 13.77
C GLU A 5 15.74 -18.40 12.40
N ALA A 6 15.09 -17.69 11.48
CA ALA A 6 15.61 -17.49 10.12
C ALA A 6 16.28 -16.12 9.91
N MET A 7 16.24 -15.24 10.91
CA MET A 7 16.63 -13.82 10.77
C MET A 7 15.94 -13.10 9.59
N VAL A 8 14.74 -13.55 9.22
CA VAL A 8 13.95 -12.96 8.14
C VAL A 8 12.96 -11.97 8.71
N ARG A 9 12.96 -10.72 8.21
CA ARG A 9 11.87 -9.78 8.47
C ARG A 9 10.59 -10.33 7.85
N ALA A 10 9.63 -10.73 8.68
CA ALA A 10 8.37 -11.30 8.25
C ALA A 10 7.22 -10.35 8.54
N SER A 11 6.35 -10.17 7.56
CA SER A 11 5.10 -9.43 7.70
C SER A 11 3.94 -10.36 7.41
N ALA A 12 2.83 -10.19 8.12
CA ALA A 12 1.60 -10.93 7.92
C ALA A 12 0.44 -9.98 7.66
N ALA A 13 -0.53 -10.42 6.86
CA ALA A 13 -1.75 -9.67 6.61
C ALA A 13 -2.96 -10.58 6.63
N TYR A 14 -4.11 -10.07 7.06
CA TYR A 14 -5.34 -10.84 7.18
C TYR A 14 -6.57 -10.04 6.71
N GLY A 15 -7.52 -10.77 6.13
CA GLY A 15 -8.82 -10.28 5.70
C GLY A 15 -9.88 -10.42 6.79
N THR A 16 -11.13 -10.22 6.42
CA THR A 16 -12.27 -10.40 7.34
C THR A 16 -12.54 -11.88 7.62
N ILE A 17 -13.14 -12.16 8.78
CA ILE A 17 -13.61 -13.50 9.15
C ILE A 17 -14.80 -13.85 8.23
N VAL A 18 -14.76 -15.05 7.66
CA VAL A 18 -15.83 -15.57 6.79
C VAL A 18 -16.44 -16.83 7.38
N THR A 19 -17.75 -16.99 7.22
CA THR A 19 -18.52 -18.13 7.73
C THR A 19 -18.82 -19.18 6.66
N GLU A 20 -18.72 -18.80 5.38
CA GLU A 20 -18.97 -19.67 4.24
C GLU A 20 -17.73 -19.84 3.38
N LEU A 21 -17.51 -21.06 2.85
CA LEU A 21 -16.33 -21.38 2.05
C LEU A 21 -16.23 -20.54 0.76
N LYS A 22 -17.37 -20.16 0.16
CA LYS A 22 -17.42 -19.31 -1.05
C LYS A 22 -16.75 -17.94 -0.84
N ASP A 23 -16.83 -17.41 0.38
CA ASP A 23 -16.30 -16.10 0.74
C ASP A 23 -14.81 -16.13 1.10
N LEU A 24 -14.20 -17.32 1.20
CA LEU A 24 -12.76 -17.48 1.44
C LEU A 24 -11.92 -16.76 0.38
N SER A 25 -12.35 -16.84 -0.88
CA SER A 25 -11.68 -16.15 -2.00
C SER A 25 -11.67 -14.62 -1.82
N LYS A 26 -12.72 -14.06 -1.23
CA LYS A 26 -12.83 -12.63 -0.92
C LYS A 26 -11.90 -12.28 0.23
N SER A 27 -11.94 -13.00 1.35
CA SER A 27 -11.06 -12.76 2.50
C SER A 27 -9.57 -12.88 2.14
N TYR A 28 -9.22 -13.81 1.24
CA TYR A 28 -7.85 -13.90 0.72
C TYR A 28 -7.44 -12.66 -0.08
N LYS A 29 -8.32 -12.14 -0.95
CA LYS A 29 -8.07 -10.89 -1.70
C LYS A 29 -7.93 -9.69 -0.76
N GLU A 30 -8.72 -9.64 0.30
CA GLU A 30 -8.62 -8.63 1.35
C GLU A 30 -7.26 -8.70 2.07
N ALA A 31 -6.82 -9.89 2.48
CA ALA A 31 -5.51 -10.10 3.10
C ALA A 31 -4.36 -9.67 2.17
N ARG A 32 -4.45 -10.01 0.88
CA ARG A 32 -3.45 -9.59 -0.12
C ARG A 32 -3.41 -8.07 -0.27
N MET A 33 -4.57 -7.42 -0.39
CA MET A 33 -4.65 -5.96 -0.46
C MET A 33 -4.08 -5.32 0.81
N ALA A 34 -4.34 -5.90 1.98
CA ALA A 34 -3.76 -5.43 3.23
C ALA A 34 -2.24 -5.53 3.26
N MET A 35 -1.66 -6.57 2.66
CA MET A 35 -0.21 -6.67 2.49
C MET A 35 0.34 -5.58 1.56
N ASP A 36 -0.28 -5.39 0.40
CA ASP A 36 0.21 -4.47 -0.64
C ASP A 36 0.08 -3.01 -0.18
N VAL A 37 -1.12 -2.61 0.26
CA VAL A 37 -1.41 -1.25 0.75
C VAL A 37 -0.71 -0.99 2.08
N GLY A 38 -0.67 -1.98 2.97
CA GLY A 38 -0.09 -1.80 4.30
C GLY A 38 1.42 -1.55 4.27
N ARG A 39 2.15 -2.12 3.30
CA ARG A 39 3.57 -1.83 3.11
C ARG A 39 3.84 -0.38 2.67
N ILE A 40 2.93 0.22 1.91
CA ILE A 40 3.06 1.59 1.40
C ILE A 40 2.75 2.61 2.51
N PHE A 41 1.61 2.44 3.19
CA PHE A 41 1.11 3.44 4.14
C PHE A 41 1.53 3.19 5.59
N TYR A 42 1.94 1.96 5.95
CA TYR A 42 2.21 1.55 7.33
C TYR A 42 3.52 0.74 7.44
N ALA A 43 4.62 1.24 6.87
CA ALA A 43 5.91 0.56 6.80
C ALA A 43 6.49 0.07 8.15
N GLY A 44 6.04 0.65 9.28
CA GLY A 44 6.43 0.23 10.63
C GLY A 44 5.60 -0.93 11.23
N ARG A 45 4.48 -1.32 10.63
CA ARG A 45 3.60 -2.38 11.14
C ARG A 45 3.96 -3.73 10.53
N LYS A 46 4.17 -4.74 11.38
CA LYS A 46 4.43 -6.13 10.95
C LYS A 46 3.17 -6.93 10.64
N ILE A 47 2.05 -6.59 11.28
CA ILE A 47 0.76 -7.24 11.09
C ILE A 47 -0.20 -6.21 10.51
N LEU A 48 -0.85 -6.55 9.40
CA LEU A 48 -1.69 -5.65 8.62
C LEU A 48 -3.12 -6.21 8.52
N SER A 49 -4.10 -5.42 8.95
CA SER A 49 -5.52 -5.76 8.83
C SER A 49 -6.15 -5.06 7.65
N TYR A 50 -6.96 -5.78 6.87
CA TYR A 50 -7.78 -5.17 5.81
C TYR A 50 -8.70 -4.04 6.32
N ASN A 51 -9.22 -4.16 7.53
CA ASN A 51 -10.15 -3.18 8.11
C ASN A 51 -9.45 -1.89 8.55
N GLU A 52 -8.15 -1.94 8.82
CA GLU A 52 -7.35 -0.80 9.30
C GLU A 52 -6.71 0.01 8.17
N LEU A 53 -6.87 -0.41 6.91
CA LEU A 53 -6.28 0.28 5.77
C LEU A 53 -6.90 1.68 5.53
N GLY A 54 -8.11 1.92 6.01
CA GLY A 54 -8.80 3.21 5.89
C GLY A 54 -8.92 3.68 4.44
N ILE A 55 -8.52 4.94 4.21
CA ILE A 55 -8.49 5.59 2.88
C ILE A 55 -7.43 5.01 1.94
N GLY A 56 -6.41 4.31 2.46
CA GLY A 56 -5.35 3.71 1.64
C GLY A 56 -5.91 2.71 0.62
N ARG A 57 -7.05 2.07 0.92
CA ARG A 57 -7.77 1.20 -0.02
C ARG A 57 -8.29 1.95 -1.24
N LEU A 58 -8.81 3.16 -1.02
CA LEU A 58 -9.37 3.99 -2.09
C LEU A 58 -8.26 4.55 -2.97
N ILE A 59 -7.21 5.08 -2.35
CA ILE A 59 -6.04 5.63 -3.06
C ILE A 59 -5.40 4.57 -3.95
N TYR A 60 -5.20 3.36 -3.42
CA TYR A 60 -4.59 2.26 -4.18
C TYR A 60 -5.46 1.73 -5.33
N GLN A 61 -6.78 1.94 -5.25
CA GLN A 61 -7.73 1.55 -6.29
C GLN A 61 -7.94 2.63 -7.36
N LEU A 62 -7.33 3.81 -7.21
CA LEU A 62 -7.46 4.85 -8.20
C LEU A 62 -6.92 4.36 -9.56
N PRO A 63 -7.67 4.55 -10.66
CA PRO A 63 -7.19 4.20 -11.99
C PRO A 63 -5.90 4.94 -12.32
N VAL A 64 -4.93 4.25 -12.92
CA VAL A 64 -3.64 4.84 -13.31
C VAL A 64 -3.84 6.08 -14.18
N ASN A 65 -4.79 6.04 -15.12
CA ASN A 65 -5.11 7.19 -15.97
C ASN A 65 -5.52 8.43 -15.16
N LEU A 66 -6.27 8.25 -14.07
CA LEU A 66 -6.68 9.35 -13.21
C LEU A 66 -5.47 9.93 -12.46
N CYS A 67 -4.58 9.06 -11.96
CA CYS A 67 -3.33 9.50 -11.34
C CYS A 67 -2.45 10.26 -12.35
N SER A 68 -2.31 9.77 -13.58
CA SER A 68 -1.53 10.42 -14.63
C SER A 68 -2.11 11.77 -15.04
N MET A 69 -3.44 11.86 -15.20
CA MET A 69 -4.13 13.13 -15.47
C MET A 69 -3.89 14.14 -14.36
N PHE A 70 -4.03 13.72 -13.10
CA PHE A 70 -3.80 14.59 -11.95
C PHE A 70 -2.34 15.07 -11.86
N LEU A 71 -1.37 14.19 -12.11
CA LEU A 71 0.04 14.58 -12.15
C LEU A 71 0.33 15.59 -13.27
N HIS A 72 -0.25 15.39 -14.45
CA HIS A 72 -0.09 16.34 -15.56
C HIS A 72 -0.78 17.69 -15.29
N GLU A 73 -1.90 17.72 -14.57
CA GLU A 73 -2.54 18.98 -14.16
C GLU A 73 -1.67 19.77 -13.18
N ILE A 74 -1.03 19.09 -12.24
CA ILE A 74 -0.19 19.72 -11.20
C ILE A 74 1.19 20.12 -11.72
N PHE A 75 1.82 19.28 -12.54
CA PHE A 75 3.21 19.47 -13.00
C PHE A 75 3.32 19.94 -14.47
N GLY A 76 2.23 19.89 -15.25
CA GLY A 76 2.26 20.23 -16.67
C GLY A 76 3.17 19.29 -17.48
N GLU A 77 4.07 19.88 -18.26
CA GLU A 77 5.11 19.16 -19.03
C GLU A 77 6.32 18.77 -18.17
N TYR A 78 6.36 19.19 -16.90
CA TYR A 78 7.44 18.83 -16.00
C TYR A 78 7.34 17.37 -15.58
N ASP A 79 8.37 16.59 -15.85
CA ASP A 79 8.49 15.22 -15.39
C ASP A 79 8.99 15.19 -13.94
N PRO A 80 8.17 14.78 -12.96
CA PRO A 80 8.57 14.73 -11.54
C PRO A 80 9.73 13.75 -11.28
N SER A 81 10.04 12.84 -12.20
CA SER A 81 11.20 11.96 -12.07
C SER A 81 12.54 12.70 -12.25
N LEU A 82 12.51 13.93 -12.78
CA LEU A 82 13.67 14.81 -12.93
C LEU A 82 13.93 15.68 -11.69
N ILE A 83 13.10 15.59 -10.64
CA ILE A 83 13.36 16.31 -9.39
C ILE A 83 14.66 15.78 -8.78
N ASP A 84 15.62 16.68 -8.57
CA ASP A 84 16.91 16.37 -8.01
C ASP A 84 16.82 16.12 -6.49
N GLN A 85 17.85 15.46 -5.93
CA GLN A 85 17.84 15.07 -4.52
C GLN A 85 17.78 16.25 -3.55
N GLU A 86 18.34 17.41 -3.90
CA GLU A 86 18.34 18.60 -3.03
C GLU A 86 16.92 19.18 -2.92
N THR A 87 16.24 19.31 -4.07
CA THR A 87 14.83 19.72 -4.11
C THR A 87 13.94 18.70 -3.39
N LEU A 88 14.14 17.40 -3.59
CA LEU A 88 13.39 16.36 -2.88
C LEU A 88 13.59 16.44 -1.35
N ALA A 89 14.80 16.69 -0.88
CA ALA A 89 15.09 16.83 0.56
C ALA A 89 14.36 18.03 1.17
N THR A 90 14.23 19.12 0.41
CA THR A 90 13.49 20.32 0.83
C THR A 90 11.98 20.05 0.92
N ILE A 91 11.41 19.27 0.00
CA ILE A 91 9.98 18.91 -0.01
C ILE A 91 9.62 17.93 1.13
N GLN A 92 10.56 17.07 1.53
CA GLN A 92 10.36 16.07 2.59
C GLN A 92 10.47 16.63 4.02
N THR A 93 10.84 17.90 4.18
CA THR A 93 10.96 18.59 5.48
C THR A 93 9.63 19.18 5.91
#